data_AF-A0A328HHQ4-F1
#
_entry.id   AF-A0A328HHQ4-F1
#
_cell.length_a   1.000
_cell.length_b   1.000
_cell.length_c   1.000
_cell.angle_alpha   90.00
_cell.angle_beta   90.00
_cell.angle_gamma   90.00
#
_symmetry.space_group_name_H-M   'P 1'
#
loop_
_entity.id
_entity.type
_entity.pdbx_description
1 polymer ?
#
loop_
_entity_poly.entity_id
_entity_poly.type
_entity_poly.pdbx_seq_one_letter_code
_entity_poly.pdbx_strand_id
1 'polypeptide(L)'
;MTQEGEAAVGRIAIWAAYVEQHLVDLCAELINEGNAAVGNTVTANMSASSMIQLAKKLLLESDTTSAENKAVTLAALTEAKAALEERNKILHATVGGSLVEGSTTFWNSRRKRFTSGALAGQLEAAQHSPAELDALGARLYKAMDDLWECYLSVSSRGEK
;
A
#
# COMPACT_ATOMS: atom_id res chain seq x y z
N MET A 1 5.46 11.03 -22.85
CA MET A 1 6.06 10.34 -21.69
C MET A 1 7.39 9.69 -22.08
N THR A 2 8.42 9.79 -21.25
CA THR A 2 9.69 9.08 -21.47
C THR A 2 9.55 7.63 -20.99
N GLN A 3 10.28 6.70 -21.61
CA GLN A 3 10.33 5.28 -21.19
C GLN A 3 10.70 5.13 -19.70
N GLU A 4 11.47 6.08 -19.18
CA GLU A 4 11.88 6.15 -17.77
C GLU A 4 10.72 6.48 -16.83
N GLY A 5 9.84 7.42 -17.21
CA GLY A 5 8.63 7.70 -16.45
C GLY A 5 7.69 6.49 -16.39
N GLU A 6 7.53 5.76 -17.50
CA GLU A 6 6.70 4.54 -17.56
C GLU A 6 7.22 3.47 -16.61
N ALA A 7 8.53 3.27 -16.61
CA ALA A 7 9.18 2.34 -15.70
C ALA A 7 9.02 2.76 -14.24
N ALA A 8 9.08 4.06 -13.93
CA ALA A 8 8.90 4.57 -12.57
C ALA A 8 7.48 4.34 -12.04
N VAL A 9 6.45 4.59 -12.86
CA VAL A 9 5.05 4.27 -12.50
C VAL A 9 4.86 2.77 -12.27
N GLY A 10 5.49 1.93 -13.09
CA GLY A 10 5.50 0.48 -12.89
C GLY A 10 6.11 0.07 -11.54
N ARG A 11 7.26 0.65 -11.17
CA ARG A 11 7.90 0.42 -9.85
C ARG A 11 7.00 0.84 -8.70
N ILE A 12 6.38 2.03 -8.78
CA ILE A 12 5.42 2.53 -7.78
C ILE A 12 4.27 1.53 -7.60
N ALA A 13 3.70 1.02 -8.70
CA ALA A 13 2.59 0.06 -8.63
C ALA A 13 2.99 -1.25 -7.95
N ILE A 14 4.19 -1.77 -8.25
CA ILE A 14 4.74 -2.98 -7.63
C ILE A 14 4.94 -2.77 -6.13
N TRP A 15 5.64 -1.70 -5.73
CA TRP A 15 5.93 -1.46 -4.31
C TRP A 15 4.67 -1.17 -3.51
N ALA A 16 3.70 -0.43 -4.06
CA ALA A 16 2.41 -0.23 -3.42
C ALA A 16 1.67 -1.56 -3.18
N ALA A 17 1.69 -2.49 -4.15
CA ALA A 17 1.08 -3.80 -3.98
C ALA A 17 1.75 -4.62 -2.85
N TYR A 18 3.08 -4.55 -2.72
CA TYR A 18 3.78 -5.20 -1.62
C TYR A 18 3.49 -4.55 -0.26
N VAL A 19 3.39 -3.22 -0.19
CA VAL A 19 2.93 -2.52 1.03
C VAL A 19 1.54 -3.05 1.43
N GLU A 20 0.61 -3.13 0.48
CA GLU A 20 -0.75 -3.64 0.74
C GLU A 20 -0.75 -5.09 1.21
N GLN A 21 0.09 -5.94 0.62
CA GLN A 21 0.25 -7.33 1.04
C GLN A 21 0.78 -7.43 2.47
N HIS A 22 1.83 -6.68 2.83
CA HIS A 22 2.38 -6.73 4.19
C HIS A 22 1.46 -6.10 5.22
N LEU A 23 0.59 -5.17 4.83
CA LEU A 23 -0.50 -4.71 5.69
C LEU A 23 -1.51 -5.84 5.97
N VAL A 24 -1.84 -6.67 4.98
CA VAL A 24 -2.69 -7.86 5.17
C VAL A 24 -2.02 -8.83 6.14
N ASP A 25 -0.76 -9.16 5.92
CA ASP A 25 0.00 -10.11 6.74
C ASP A 25 0.10 -9.61 8.20
N LEU A 26 0.46 -8.34 8.40
CA LEU A 26 0.53 -7.71 9.72
C LEU A 26 -0.83 -7.67 10.42
N CYS A 27 -1.91 -7.30 9.71
CA CYS A 27 -3.24 -7.31 10.29
C CYS A 27 -3.68 -8.72 10.67
N ALA A 28 -3.38 -9.72 9.83
CA ALA A 28 -3.75 -11.09 10.11
C ALA A 28 -3.09 -11.61 11.39
N GLU A 29 -1.80 -11.31 11.56
CA GLU A 29 -1.04 -11.64 12.76
C GLU A 29 -1.59 -10.93 14.02
N LEU A 30 -1.91 -9.64 13.91
CA LEU A 30 -2.46 -8.86 15.02
C LEU A 30 -3.88 -9.29 15.42
N ILE A 31 -4.68 -9.80 14.48
CA ILE A 31 -6.04 -10.28 14.75
C ILE A 31 -6.00 -11.65 15.43
N ASN A 32 -5.19 -12.57 14.91
CA ASN A 32 -5.11 -13.92 15.42
C ASN A 32 -3.75 -14.54 15.09
N GLU A 33 -2.83 -14.44 16.05
CA GLU A 33 -1.50 -15.05 15.98
C GLU A 33 -1.61 -16.54 15.67
N GLY A 34 -0.89 -16.99 14.63
CA GLY A 34 -0.90 -18.40 14.20
C GLY A 34 -2.15 -18.84 13.41
N ASN A 35 -3.13 -17.96 13.16
CA ASN A 35 -4.28 -18.27 12.31
C ASN A 35 -4.57 -17.17 11.28
N ALA A 36 -3.68 -17.11 10.28
CA ALA A 36 -3.79 -16.18 9.15
C ALA A 36 -5.12 -16.31 8.38
N ALA A 37 -5.80 -17.46 8.40
CA ALA A 37 -7.07 -17.63 7.69
C ALA A 37 -8.18 -16.74 8.27
N VAL A 38 -8.25 -16.61 9.60
CA VAL A 38 -9.20 -15.72 10.27
C VAL A 38 -8.87 -14.26 9.95
N GLY A 39 -7.60 -13.89 10.08
CA GLY A 39 -7.09 -12.56 9.76
C GLY A 39 -7.40 -12.14 8.33
N ASN A 40 -7.07 -12.98 7.35
CA ASN A 40 -7.33 -12.75 5.93
C ASN A 40 -8.82 -12.64 5.62
N THR A 41 -9.67 -13.38 6.33
CA THR A 41 -11.13 -13.29 6.15
C THR A 41 -11.66 -11.93 6.62
N VAL A 42 -11.13 -11.40 7.72
CA VAL A 42 -11.51 -10.08 8.24
C VAL A 42 -11.02 -8.96 7.30
N THR A 43 -9.85 -9.11 6.69
CA THR A 43 -9.24 -8.07 5.84
C THR A 43 -9.60 -8.15 4.36
N ALA A 44 -10.22 -9.24 3.88
CA ALA A 44 -10.44 -9.54 2.45
C ALA A 44 -11.11 -8.44 1.59
N ASN A 45 -11.83 -7.51 2.20
CA ASN A 45 -12.50 -6.40 1.50
C ASN A 45 -12.13 -5.02 2.06
N MET A 46 -11.10 -4.94 2.90
CA MET A 46 -10.68 -3.69 3.50
C MET A 46 -9.76 -2.91 2.56
N SER A 47 -9.93 -1.60 2.52
CA SER A 47 -8.94 -0.72 1.88
C SER A 47 -7.65 -0.69 2.69
N ALA A 48 -6.52 -0.38 2.06
CA ALA A 48 -5.25 -0.20 2.77
C ALA A 48 -5.34 0.81 3.93
N SER A 49 -6.05 1.92 3.73
CA SER A 49 -6.31 2.91 4.79
C SER A 49 -7.08 2.33 5.97
N SER A 50 -8.09 1.50 5.70
CA SER A 50 -8.87 0.81 6.73
C SER A 50 -8.03 -0.23 7.46
N MET A 51 -7.18 -0.99 6.74
CA MET A 51 -6.24 -1.95 7.34
C MET A 51 -5.23 -1.24 8.24
N ILE A 52 -4.68 -0.11 7.81
CA ILE A 52 -3.77 0.71 8.64
C ILE A 52 -4.47 1.17 9.93
N GLN A 53 -5.71 1.66 9.84
CA GLN A 53 -6.48 2.07 11.02
C GLN A 53 -6.74 0.91 11.97
N LEU A 54 -7.08 -0.27 11.43
CA LEU A 54 -7.28 -1.47 12.21
C LEU A 54 -5.98 -1.90 12.91
N ALA A 55 -4.87 -2.00 12.19
CA ALA A 55 -3.57 -2.36 12.75
C ALA A 55 -3.14 -1.41 13.88
N LYS A 56 -3.30 -0.09 13.67
CA LYS A 56 -3.03 0.92 14.71
C LYS A 56 -3.87 0.68 15.97
N LYS A 57 -5.16 0.40 15.80
CA LYS A 57 -6.07 0.12 16.91
C LYS A 57 -5.65 -1.15 17.67
N LEU A 58 -5.42 -2.26 16.96
CA LEU A 58 -5.00 -3.53 17.56
C LEU A 58 -3.66 -3.41 18.29
N LEU A 59 -2.70 -2.66 17.76
CA LEU A 59 -1.41 -2.41 18.43
C LEU A 59 -1.55 -1.62 19.73
N LEU A 60 -2.43 -0.62 19.75
CA LEU A 60 -2.68 0.18 20.94
C LEU A 60 -3.38 -0.65 22.03
N GLU A 61 -4.36 -1.47 21.63
CA GLU A 61 -5.14 -2.35 22.52
C GLU A 61 -4.37 -3.62 22.95
N SER A 62 -3.29 -3.99 22.26
CA SER A 62 -2.49 -5.18 22.57
C SER A 62 -1.61 -4.98 23.81
N ASP A 63 -1.84 -5.74 24.87
CA ASP A 63 -0.98 -5.72 26.07
C ASP A 63 0.31 -6.53 25.92
N THR A 64 0.42 -7.34 24.86
CA THR A 64 1.56 -8.26 24.63
C THR A 64 2.67 -7.65 23.78
N THR A 65 2.42 -6.52 23.12
CA THR A 65 3.44 -5.82 22.33
C THR A 65 4.32 -4.96 23.22
N SER A 66 5.65 -5.07 23.13
CA SER A 66 6.55 -4.13 23.80
C SER A 66 6.30 -2.69 23.34
N ALA A 67 6.47 -1.71 24.24
CA ALA A 67 6.25 -0.30 23.90
C ALA A 67 7.13 0.18 22.73
N GLU A 68 8.35 -0.35 22.62
CA GLU A 68 9.28 -0.11 21.52
C GLU A 68 8.72 -0.63 20.19
N ASN A 69 8.31 -1.90 20.12
CA ASN A 69 7.74 -2.47 18.89
C ASN A 69 6.44 -1.78 18.50
N LYS A 70 5.61 -1.35 19.48
CA LYS A 70 4.42 -0.53 19.20
C LYS A 70 4.82 0.77 18.52
N ALA A 71 5.80 1.51 19.06
CA ALA A 71 6.21 2.80 18.53
C ALA A 71 6.78 2.66 17.11
N VAL A 72 7.65 1.67 16.88
CA VAL A 72 8.23 1.38 15.56
C VAL A 72 7.13 1.03 14.56
N THR A 73 6.22 0.12 14.91
CA THR A 73 5.14 -0.29 14.00
C THR A 73 4.17 0.84 13.70
N LEU A 74 3.84 1.69 14.68
CA LEU A 74 3.00 2.86 14.46
C LEU A 74 3.64 3.89 13.52
N ALA A 75 4.97 4.05 13.59
CA ALA A 75 5.72 4.90 12.67
C ALA A 75 5.69 4.33 11.24
N ALA A 76 5.98 3.04 11.08
CA ALA A 76 5.91 2.35 9.78
C ALA A 76 4.50 2.45 9.15
N LEU A 77 3.45 2.20 9.92
CA LEU A 77 2.06 2.36 9.48
C LEU A 77 1.70 3.80 9.10
N THR A 78 2.36 4.80 9.69
CA THR A 78 2.15 6.22 9.36
C THR A 78 2.84 6.58 8.04
N GLU A 79 4.07 6.12 7.84
CA GLU A 79 4.78 6.32 6.57
C GLU A 79 4.11 5.57 5.41
N ALA A 80 3.71 4.31 5.63
CA ALA A 80 2.99 3.53 4.62
C ALA A 80 1.68 4.23 4.19
N LYS A 81 0.94 4.81 5.14
CA LYS A 81 -0.25 5.61 4.82
C LYS A 81 0.11 6.80 3.93
N ALA A 82 1.12 7.58 4.32
CA ALA A 82 1.52 8.77 3.58
C ALA A 82 1.97 8.43 2.16
N ALA A 83 2.79 7.38 1.99
CA ALA A 83 3.26 6.91 0.69
C ALA A 83 2.12 6.40 -0.20
N LEU A 84 1.17 5.64 0.35
CA LEU A 84 -0.01 5.17 -0.39
C LEU A 84 -0.95 6.32 -0.80
N GLU A 85 -1.14 7.33 0.07
CA GLU A 85 -1.91 8.52 -0.25
C GLU A 85 -1.25 9.33 -1.38
N GLU A 86 0.07 9.45 -1.38
CA GLU A 86 0.83 10.11 -2.44
C GLU A 86 0.75 9.33 -3.75
N ARG A 87 0.86 8.00 -3.72
CA ARG A 87 0.59 7.12 -4.86
C ARG A 87 -0.81 7.34 -5.42
N ASN A 88 -1.82 7.46 -4.56
CA ASN A 88 -3.19 7.75 -5.00
C ASN A 88 -3.30 9.14 -5.63
N LYS A 89 -2.60 10.16 -5.11
CA LYS A 89 -2.55 11.50 -5.74
C LYS A 89 -1.93 11.43 -7.14
N ILE A 90 -0.80 10.74 -7.31
CA ILE A 90 -0.15 10.58 -8.62
C ILE A 90 -1.07 9.82 -9.60
N LEU A 91 -1.68 8.72 -9.15
CA LEU A 91 -2.63 7.97 -9.98
C LEU A 91 -3.88 8.76 -10.32
N HIS A 92 -4.43 9.53 -9.37
CA HIS A 92 -5.60 10.38 -9.63
C HIS A 92 -5.25 11.60 -10.49
N ALA A 93 -4.05 12.17 -10.40
CA ALA A 93 -3.59 13.20 -11.34
C ALA A 93 -3.41 12.61 -12.74
N THR A 94 -2.93 11.36 -12.81
CA THR A 94 -2.71 10.60 -14.05
C THR A 94 -4.03 10.12 -14.70
N VAL A 95 -5.02 9.73 -13.90
CA VAL A 95 -6.31 9.15 -14.35
C VAL A 95 -7.44 10.20 -14.37
N GLY A 96 -7.32 11.28 -13.60
CA GLY A 96 -8.33 12.35 -13.43
C GLY A 96 -8.57 13.23 -14.66
N GLY A 97 -7.76 13.07 -15.72
CA GLY A 97 -8.11 13.54 -17.07
C GLY A 97 -9.21 12.72 -17.75
N SER A 98 -9.54 11.54 -17.22
CA SER A 98 -10.61 10.65 -17.68
C SER A 98 -11.66 10.51 -16.57
N LEU A 99 -12.39 11.59 -16.30
CA LEU A 99 -13.64 11.55 -15.54
C LEU A 99 -14.66 10.66 -16.28
N VAL A 100 -14.76 9.41 -15.85
CA VAL A 100 -16.04 8.70 -15.83
C VAL A 100 -16.32 8.39 -14.37
N GLU A 101 -17.30 9.09 -13.81
CA GLU A 101 -17.89 8.81 -12.51
C GLU A 101 -18.25 7.32 -12.38
N GLY A 102 -17.84 6.68 -11.28
CA GLY A 102 -18.36 5.38 -10.86
C GLY A 102 -17.50 4.13 -11.11
N SER A 103 -16.20 4.24 -11.42
CA SER A 103 -15.34 3.07 -11.62
C SER A 103 -14.37 2.84 -10.46
N THR A 104 -14.64 1.84 -9.64
CA THR A 104 -13.69 1.21 -8.71
C THR A 104 -12.59 0.48 -9.51
N THR A 105 -11.50 1.17 -9.83
CA THR A 105 -10.52 0.66 -10.82
C THR A 105 -9.51 -0.37 -10.32
N PHE A 106 -9.59 -0.86 -9.09
CA PHE A 106 -8.68 -1.91 -8.63
C PHE A 106 -9.38 -2.96 -7.77
N TRP A 107 -10.31 -3.73 -8.35
CA TRP A 107 -10.50 -5.15 -8.00
C TRP A 107 -11.40 -5.99 -8.93
N ASN A 108 -11.66 -5.59 -10.17
CA ASN A 108 -12.38 -6.47 -11.11
C ASN A 108 -11.60 -6.69 -12.40
N SER A 109 -10.60 -7.57 -12.29
CA SER A 109 -10.00 -8.26 -13.42
C SER A 109 -11.03 -9.21 -14.05
N ARG A 110 -11.82 -8.69 -14.99
CA ARG A 110 -12.28 -9.46 -16.15
C ARG A 110 -12.77 -8.55 -17.27
N ARG A 111 -11.96 -8.47 -18.33
CA ARG A 111 -12.30 -8.02 -19.69
C ARG A 111 -12.76 -6.57 -19.86
N LYS A 112 -11.81 -5.63 -19.94
CA LYS A 112 -11.89 -4.54 -20.93
C LYS A 112 -10.50 -4.28 -21.50
N ARG A 113 -10.38 -4.51 -22.81
CA ARG A 113 -9.16 -4.27 -23.60
C ARG A 113 -9.00 -2.75 -23.70
N PHE A 114 -8.17 -2.16 -22.86
CA PHE A 114 -7.86 -0.73 -22.94
C PHE A 114 -6.99 -0.49 -24.18
N THR A 115 -7.46 0.35 -25.09
CA THR A 115 -6.71 0.77 -26.28
C THR A 115 -5.66 1.81 -25.88
N SER A 116 -4.39 1.44 -26.05
CA SER A 116 -3.15 2.15 -25.65
C SER A 116 -3.00 3.61 -26.10
N GLY A 117 -3.88 4.15 -26.96
CA GLY A 117 -3.75 5.48 -27.55
C GLY A 117 -4.30 6.64 -26.69
N ALA A 118 -5.29 6.38 -25.84
CA ALA A 118 -5.95 7.44 -25.05
C ALA A 118 -5.21 7.79 -23.76
N LEU A 119 -4.41 6.85 -23.21
CA LEU A 119 -3.58 7.10 -22.02
C LEU A 119 -2.40 8.04 -22.31
N ALA A 120 -1.84 7.98 -23.52
CA ALA A 120 -0.60 8.69 -23.84
C ALA A 120 -0.74 10.22 -23.90
N GLY A 121 -1.90 10.73 -24.34
CA GLY A 121 -2.13 12.17 -24.51
C GLY A 121 -2.54 12.92 -23.23
N GLN A 122 -3.15 12.24 -22.27
CA GLN A 122 -3.59 12.86 -21.00
C GLN A 122 -2.50 12.80 -19.90
N LEU A 123 -1.56 11.87 -20.05
CA LEU A 123 -0.42 11.69 -19.15
C LEU A 123 0.64 12.79 -19.28
N GLU A 124 0.68 13.49 -20.43
CA GLU A 124 1.54 14.67 -20.65
C GLU A 124 1.12 15.89 -19.80
N ALA A 125 -0.10 15.92 -19.26
CA ALA A 125 -0.62 17.03 -18.46
C ALA A 125 -0.35 16.90 -16.95
N ALA A 126 -0.05 15.69 -16.46
CA ALA A 126 0.33 15.41 -15.07
C ALA A 126 1.86 15.23 -15.00
N GLN A 127 2.62 16.29 -15.25
CA GLN A 127 4.09 16.25 -15.26
C GLN A 127 4.66 16.16 -13.84
N HIS A 128 4.56 14.98 -13.22
CA HIS A 128 5.49 14.62 -12.17
C HIS A 128 6.86 14.39 -12.78
N SER A 129 7.90 14.97 -12.18
CA SER A 129 9.26 14.73 -12.67
C SER A 129 9.65 13.27 -12.45
N PRO A 130 10.49 12.66 -13.30
CA PRO A 130 11.02 11.30 -13.05
C PRO A 130 11.61 11.14 -11.64
N ALA A 131 12.26 12.20 -11.13
CA ALA A 131 12.81 12.24 -9.78
C ALA A 131 11.74 12.15 -8.68
N GLU A 132 10.57 12.76 -8.85
CA GLU A 132 9.45 12.64 -7.91
C GLU A 132 8.89 11.21 -7.90
N LEU A 133 8.74 10.60 -9.08
CA LEU A 133 8.27 9.22 -9.20
C LEU A 133 9.25 8.23 -8.56
N ASP A 134 10.55 8.43 -8.77
CA ASP A 134 11.58 7.60 -8.15
C ASP A 134 11.65 7.79 -6.62
N ALA A 135 11.52 9.02 -6.13
CA ALA A 135 11.45 9.29 -4.71
C ALA A 135 10.25 8.59 -4.06
N LEU A 136 9.08 8.64 -4.69
CA LEU A 136 7.91 7.89 -4.21
C LEU A 136 8.14 6.38 -4.26
N GLY A 137 8.72 5.86 -5.35
CA GLY A 137 9.08 4.46 -5.47
C GLY A 137 9.98 3.99 -4.34
N ALA A 138 11.01 4.78 -3.99
CA ALA A 138 11.91 4.50 -2.87
C ALA A 138 11.19 4.55 -1.51
N ARG A 139 10.27 5.49 -1.31
CA ARG A 139 9.46 5.58 -0.08
C ARG A 139 8.53 4.38 0.07
N LEU A 140 7.88 3.94 -1.00
CA LEU A 140 7.04 2.74 -0.98
C LEU A 140 7.86 1.47 -0.72
N TYR A 141 9.04 1.36 -1.34
CA TYR A 141 9.98 0.28 -1.04
C TYR A 141 10.36 0.25 0.43
N LYS A 142 10.74 1.40 1.00
CA LYS A 142 11.07 1.49 2.42
C LYS A 142 9.89 1.15 3.32
N ALA A 143 8.70 1.67 3.03
CA ALA A 143 7.50 1.37 3.80
C ALA A 143 7.14 -0.12 3.74
N MET A 144 7.38 -0.78 2.61
CA MET A 144 7.21 -2.23 2.46
C MET A 144 8.18 -2.98 3.37
N ASP A 145 9.46 -2.62 3.34
CA ASP A 145 10.52 -3.23 4.14
C ASP A 145 10.27 -3.04 5.65
N ASP A 146 9.96 -1.81 6.06
CA ASP A 146 9.65 -1.45 7.45
C ASP A 146 8.42 -2.26 7.97
N LEU A 147 7.38 -2.44 7.15
CA LEU A 147 6.20 -3.22 7.52
C LEU A 147 6.51 -4.71 7.63
N TRP A 148 7.39 -5.23 6.77
CA TRP A 148 7.85 -6.62 6.85
C TRP A 148 8.64 -6.89 8.13
N GLU A 149 9.57 -6.00 8.49
CA GLU A 149 10.30 -6.09 9.77
C GLU A 149 9.35 -6.02 10.97
N CYS A 150 8.36 -5.13 10.91
CA CYS A 150 7.34 -5.03 11.95
C CYS A 150 6.54 -6.34 12.08
N TYR A 151 6.11 -6.95 10.97
CA TYR A 151 5.45 -8.24 10.96
C TYR A 151 6.30 -9.32 11.63
N LEU A 152 7.57 -9.44 11.25
CA LEU A 152 8.49 -10.40 11.86
C LEU A 152 8.64 -10.18 13.37
N SER A 153 8.75 -8.92 13.82
CA SER A 153 8.86 -8.57 15.24
C SER A 153 7.58 -8.86 16.04
N VAL A 154 6.42 -8.84 15.38
CA VAL A 154 5.12 -9.13 15.97
C VAL A 154 4.89 -10.64 16.02
N SER A 155 5.29 -11.37 14.97
CA SER A 155 5.11 -12.82 14.86
C SER A 155 6.10 -13.62 15.70
N SER A 156 7.32 -13.11 15.94
CA SER A 156 8.30 -13.74 16.83
C SER A 156 7.93 -13.72 18.33
N ARG A 157 6.71 -13.30 18.67
CA ARG A 157 6.21 -13.31 20.07
C ARG A 157 5.91 -14.71 20.59
N GLY A 158 5.64 -15.67 19.70
CA GLY A 158 5.29 -17.04 20.05
C GLY A 158 6.47 -17.97 20.40
N GLU A 159 7.74 -17.54 20.30
CA GLU A 159 8.92 -18.40 20.54
C GLU A 159 9.50 -18.33 21.98
N LYS A 160 8.73 -17.93 22.99
CA LYS A 160 9.19 -17.91 24.40
C LYS A 160 8.52 -18.94 25.28
#